data_AF-A0A356BU18-F1
#
_entry.id   AF-A0A356BU18-F1
#
_cell.length_a   1.000
_cell.length_b   1.000
_cell.length_c   1.000
_cell.angle_alpha   90.00
_cell.angle_beta   90.00
_cell.angle_gamma   90.00
#
_symmetry.space_group_name_H-M   'P 1'
#
loop_
_entity.id
_entity.type
_entity.pdbx_description
1 polymer ?
#
loop_
_entity_poly.entity_id
_entity_poly.type
_entity_poly.pdbx_seq_one_letter_code
_entity_poly.pdbx_strand_id
1 'polypeptide(L)'
;GTKAVHVPAILLINAGIMGLVGSFVIGALIMAIEILILGFIATAMDKFPGMKELGDNVRTAMSKVLDIALLVGGMLAANAIAPNIGFIWIIGLYFLNEISKKPIATMAIGPLGAISMGIIVNILHLIGLFPK
;
A
#
# COMPACT_ATOMS: atom_id res chain seq x y z
N GLY A 1 -2.91 -1.41 15.56
CA GLY A 1 -2.89 -0.97 16.95
C GLY A 1 -2.36 0.45 17.03
N THR A 2 -3.25 1.44 17.03
CA THR A 2 -2.89 2.88 17.22
C THR A 2 -3.96 3.64 18.01
N LYS A 3 -5.01 2.95 18.46
CA LYS A 3 -6.15 3.59 19.14
C LYS A 3 -5.80 4.03 20.57
N ALA A 4 -4.80 3.44 21.21
CA ALA A 4 -4.36 3.83 22.56
C ALA A 4 -3.49 5.10 22.56
N VAL A 5 -2.76 5.39 21.48
CA VAL A 5 -1.95 6.61 21.33
C VAL A 5 -2.80 7.84 21.00
N HIS A 6 -3.93 7.65 20.31
CA HIS A 6 -4.81 8.75 19.91
C HIS A 6 -5.52 9.43 21.10
N VAL A 7 -5.90 8.67 22.14
CA VAL A 7 -6.74 9.18 23.23
C VAL A 7 -5.98 10.16 24.16
N PRO A 8 -4.72 9.91 24.56
CA PRO A 8 -3.94 10.87 25.36
C PRO A 8 -3.37 12.03 24.53
N ALA A 9 -3.01 11.80 23.27
CA ALA A 9 -2.43 12.83 22.41
C ALA A 9 -3.43 13.93 22.05
N ILE A 10 -4.71 13.58 21.84
CA ILE A 10 -5.78 14.56 21.55
C ILE A 10 -6.14 15.40 22.79
N LEU A 11 -5.95 14.85 24.01
CA LEU A 11 -6.43 15.45 25.26
C LEU A 11 -5.57 16.65 25.72
N LEU A 12 -4.28 16.68 25.34
CA LEU A 12 -3.32 17.71 25.80
C LEU A 12 -2.99 18.78 24.75
N ILE A 13 -3.44 18.64 23.49
CA ILE A 13 -3.23 19.64 22.44
C ILE A 13 -3.83 21.01 22.82
N ASN A 14 -4.90 21.03 23.62
CA ASN A 14 -5.58 22.26 24.02
C ASN A 14 -4.91 22.99 25.21
N ALA A 15 -3.78 22.49 25.74
CA ALA A 15 -3.10 23.03 26.92
C ALA A 15 -1.84 23.88 26.61
N GLY A 16 -1.64 24.29 25.35
CA GLY A 16 -0.50 25.12 24.92
C GLY A 16 0.81 24.32 24.71
N ILE A 17 1.95 25.02 24.68
CA ILE A 17 3.28 24.45 24.35
C ILE A 17 3.68 23.31 25.31
N MET A 18 3.33 23.42 26.59
CA MET A 18 3.57 22.37 27.59
C MET A 18 2.74 21.11 27.35
N GLY A 19 1.51 21.26 26.82
CA GLY A 19 0.66 20.15 26.41
C GLY A 19 1.20 19.40 25.18
N LEU A 20 1.80 20.13 24.23
CA LEU A 20 2.47 19.54 23.07
C LEU A 20 3.67 18.66 23.48
N VAL A 21 4.55 19.18 24.33
CA VAL A 21 5.71 18.42 24.83
C VAL A 21 5.26 17.22 25.65
N GLY A 22 4.25 17.38 26.51
CA GLY A 22 3.67 16.27 27.30
C GLY A 22 3.06 15.17 26.41
N SER A 23 2.30 15.56 25.38
CA SER A 23 1.67 14.61 24.43
C SER A 23 2.70 13.81 23.64
N PHE A 24 3.83 14.43 23.28
CA PHE A 24 4.94 13.75 22.61
C PHE A 24 5.60 12.70 23.51
N VAL A 25 5.94 13.05 24.76
CA VAL A 25 6.59 12.12 25.70
C VAL A 25 5.66 10.96 26.06
N ILE A 26 4.39 11.24 26.31
CA ILE A 26 3.40 10.21 26.66
C ILE A 26 3.11 9.31 25.45
N GLY A 27 2.95 9.87 24.25
CA GLY A 27 2.74 9.10 23.02
C GLY A 27 3.92 8.19 22.70
N ALA A 28 5.15 8.68 22.86
CA ALA A 28 6.36 7.88 22.70
C ALA A 28 6.45 6.74 23.73
N LEU A 29 6.10 7.01 24.99
CA LEU A 29 6.10 6.00 26.05
C LEU A 29 5.08 4.88 25.79
N ILE A 30 3.86 5.24 25.38
CA ILE A 30 2.81 4.26 25.05
C ILE A 30 3.21 3.41 23.85
N MET A 31 3.76 4.02 22.80
CA MET A 31 4.25 3.29 21.63
C MET A 31 5.35 2.29 22.02
N ALA A 32 6.29 2.69 22.87
CA ALA A 32 7.33 1.79 23.37
C ALA A 32 6.74 0.59 24.13
N ILE A 33 5.74 0.83 24.99
CA ILE A 33 5.06 -0.24 25.73
C ILE A 33 4.30 -1.18 24.78
N GLU A 34 3.58 -0.65 23.79
CA GLU A 34 2.85 -1.46 22.81
C GLU A 34 3.79 -2.38 22.02
N ILE A 35 4.94 -1.86 21.57
CA ILE A 35 5.93 -2.64 20.83
C ILE A 35 6.50 -3.76 21.72
N LEU A 36 6.79 -3.50 22.99
CA LEU A 36 7.28 -4.50 23.94
C LEU A 36 6.25 -5.61 24.19
N ILE A 37 4.97 -5.25 24.34
CA ILE A 37 3.87 -6.22 24.53
C ILE A 37 3.67 -7.05 23.26
N LEU A 38 3.67 -6.44 22.08
CA LEU A 38 3.57 -7.16 20.80
C LEU A 38 4.74 -8.12 20.61
N GLY A 39 5.96 -7.72 21.01
CA GLY A 39 7.14 -8.58 21.00
C GLY A 39 6.97 -9.80 21.91
N PHE A 40 6.47 -9.61 23.13
CA PHE A 40 6.19 -10.72 24.07
C PHE A 40 5.16 -11.70 23.50
N ILE A 41 4.08 -11.19 22.91
CA ILE A 41 3.04 -12.02 22.28
C ILE A 41 3.63 -12.77 21.07
N ALA A 42 4.46 -12.12 20.24
CA ALA A 42 5.11 -12.76 19.10
C ALA A 42 6.00 -13.93 19.54
N THR A 43 6.84 -13.74 20.57
CA THR A 43 7.69 -14.81 21.13
C THR A 43 6.86 -15.94 21.78
N ALA A 44 5.69 -15.61 22.35
CA ALA A 44 4.77 -16.63 22.85
C ALA A 44 4.12 -17.43 21.70
N MET A 45 3.76 -16.78 20.59
CA MET A 45 3.23 -17.42 19.38
C MET A 45 4.27 -18.29 18.67
N ASP A 46 5.56 -17.93 18.73
CA ASP A 46 6.66 -18.75 18.20
C ASP A 46 6.78 -20.13 18.87
N LYS A 47 6.25 -20.31 20.10
CA LYS A 47 6.20 -21.63 20.77
C LYS A 47 5.12 -22.55 20.21
N PHE A 48 4.16 -22.02 19.45
CA PHE A 48 3.07 -22.78 18.83
C PHE A 48 3.22 -22.75 17.30
N PRO A 49 3.86 -23.78 16.68
CA PRO A 49 4.21 -23.75 15.25
C PRO A 49 2.99 -23.56 14.33
N GLY A 50 1.83 -24.12 14.68
CA GLY A 50 0.60 -23.93 13.90
C GLY A 50 0.10 -22.48 13.88
N MET A 51 0.27 -21.71 14.97
CA MET A 51 -0.15 -20.30 14.99
C MET A 51 0.82 -19.39 14.24
N LYS A 52 2.11 -19.72 14.27
CA LYS A 52 3.14 -19.03 13.49
C LYS A 52 2.92 -19.19 11.99
N GLU A 53 2.69 -20.42 11.53
CA GLU A 53 2.47 -20.72 10.11
C GLU A 53 1.20 -20.05 9.57
N LEU A 54 0.14 -19.97 10.37
CA LEU A 54 -1.05 -19.17 10.05
C LEU A 54 -0.71 -17.68 9.85
N GLY A 55 0.13 -17.11 10.73
CA GLY A 55 0.59 -15.73 10.62
C GLY A 55 1.39 -15.46 9.34
N ASP A 56 2.30 -16.37 8.98
CA ASP A 56 3.12 -16.25 7.76
C ASP A 56 2.29 -16.37 6.48
N ASN A 57 1.26 -17.23 6.49
CA ASN A 57 0.29 -17.33 5.41
C ASN A 57 -0.57 -16.07 5.28
N VAL A 58 -1.02 -15.47 6.39
CA VAL A 58 -1.76 -14.19 6.37
C VAL A 58 -0.88 -13.07 5.84
N ARG A 59 0.40 -13.02 6.23
CA ARG A 59 1.36 -12.05 5.69
C ARG A 59 1.57 -12.22 4.18
N THR A 60 1.68 -13.47 3.72
CA THR A 60 1.81 -13.77 2.29
C THR A 60 0.53 -13.41 1.51
N ALA A 61 -0.64 -13.73 2.09
CA ALA A 61 -1.93 -13.37 1.52
C ALA A 61 -2.10 -11.84 1.41
N MET A 62 -1.63 -11.08 2.41
CA MET A 62 -1.65 -9.61 2.37
C MET A 62 -0.90 -9.06 1.14
N SER A 63 0.29 -9.57 0.86
CA SER A 63 1.06 -9.17 -0.33
C SER A 63 0.34 -9.55 -1.63
N LYS A 64 -0.19 -10.78 -1.71
CA LYS A 64 -0.91 -11.26 -2.91
C LYS A 64 -2.19 -10.46 -3.19
N VAL A 65 -2.95 -10.14 -2.15
CA VAL A 65 -4.16 -9.32 -2.28
C VAL A 65 -3.79 -7.92 -2.78
N LEU A 66 -2.67 -7.36 -2.30
CA LEU A 66 -2.20 -6.06 -2.76
C LEU A 66 -1.77 -6.07 -4.23
N ASP A 67 -1.10 -7.13 -4.70
CA ASP A 67 -0.73 -7.28 -6.11
C ASP A 67 -1.97 -7.32 -7.02
N ILE A 68 -2.98 -8.12 -6.65
CA ILE A 68 -4.23 -8.23 -7.44
C ILE A 68 -5.02 -6.93 -7.38
N ALA A 69 -5.14 -6.31 -6.21
CA ALA A 69 -5.87 -5.06 -6.03
C ALA A 69 -5.27 -3.92 -6.87
N LEU A 70 -3.94 -3.80 -6.89
CA LEU A 70 -3.25 -2.77 -7.67
C LEU A 70 -3.27 -3.07 -9.16
N LEU A 71 -3.20 -4.34 -9.58
CA LEU A 71 -3.31 -4.72 -10.98
C LEU A 71 -4.71 -4.37 -11.52
N VAL A 72 -5.77 -4.80 -10.84
CA VAL A 72 -7.16 -4.53 -11.24
C VAL A 72 -7.48 -3.03 -11.15
N GLY A 73 -7.02 -2.36 -10.10
CA GLY A 73 -7.16 -0.90 -9.96
C GLY A 73 -6.48 -0.14 -11.11
N GLY A 74 -5.26 -0.54 -11.49
CA GLY A 74 -4.55 0.03 -12.64
C GLY A 74 -5.25 -0.22 -13.98
N MET A 75 -5.81 -1.43 -14.16
CA MET A 75 -6.63 -1.79 -15.31
C MET A 75 -7.88 -0.91 -15.44
N LEU A 76 -8.62 -0.69 -14.34
CA LEU A 76 -9.79 0.19 -14.32
C LEU A 76 -9.41 1.65 -14.59
N ALA A 77 -8.32 2.13 -13.98
CA ALA A 77 -7.81 3.48 -14.21
C ALA A 77 -7.39 3.69 -15.68
N ALA A 78 -6.67 2.73 -16.27
CA ALA A 78 -6.28 2.79 -17.67
C ALA A 78 -7.49 2.74 -18.61
N ASN A 79 -8.52 1.94 -18.29
CA ASN A 79 -9.76 1.90 -19.08
C ASN A 79 -10.54 3.22 -19.01
N ALA A 80 -10.55 3.89 -17.85
CA ALA A 80 -11.15 5.22 -17.69
C ALA A 80 -10.43 6.30 -18.52
N ILE A 81 -9.12 6.15 -18.74
CA ILE A 81 -8.33 7.06 -19.58
C ILE A 81 -8.53 6.76 -21.07
N ALA A 82 -8.49 5.48 -21.46
CA ALA A 82 -8.66 5.04 -22.83
C ALA A 82 -9.59 3.81 -22.87
N PRO A 83 -10.86 4.00 -23.26
CA PRO A 83 -11.83 2.91 -23.35
C PRO A 83 -11.32 1.80 -24.26
N ASN A 84 -11.51 0.54 -23.85
CA ASN A 84 -11.07 -0.70 -24.52
C ASN A 84 -9.55 -0.93 -24.60
N ILE A 85 -8.75 0.10 -24.94
CA ILE A 85 -7.28 -0.05 -25.09
C ILE A 85 -6.58 -0.13 -23.73
N GLY A 86 -7.10 0.55 -22.70
CA GLY A 86 -6.48 0.60 -21.38
C GLY A 86 -6.29 -0.77 -20.71
N PHE A 87 -7.24 -1.70 -20.89
CA PHE A 87 -7.09 -3.06 -20.34
C PHE A 87 -5.97 -3.84 -21.00
N ILE A 88 -5.91 -3.80 -22.33
CA ILE A 88 -4.89 -4.49 -23.14
C ILE A 88 -3.51 -3.95 -22.81
N TRP A 89 -3.39 -2.64 -22.57
CA TRP A 89 -2.12 -2.00 -22.21
C TRP A 89 -1.54 -2.55 -20.90
N ILE A 90 -2.35 -2.58 -19.83
CA ILE A 90 -1.89 -3.06 -18.52
C ILE A 90 -1.59 -4.56 -18.55
N ILE A 91 -2.44 -5.36 -19.20
CA ILE A 91 -2.22 -6.81 -19.34
C ILE A 91 -0.95 -7.08 -20.18
N GLY A 92 -0.73 -6.31 -21.25
CA GLY A 92 0.46 -6.41 -22.08
C GLY A 92 1.73 -6.10 -21.30
N LEU A 93 1.72 -5.03 -20.50
CA LEU A 93 2.84 -4.68 -19.61
C LEU A 93 3.07 -5.75 -18.53
N TYR A 94 2.00 -6.37 -18.02
CA TYR A 94 2.11 -7.47 -17.05
C TYR A 94 2.85 -8.68 -17.65
N PHE A 95 2.40 -9.18 -18.80
CA PHE A 95 3.07 -10.31 -19.47
C PHE A 95 4.49 -9.95 -19.91
N LEU A 96 4.73 -8.73 -20.39
CA LEU A 96 6.06 -8.29 -20.75
C LEU A 96 6.99 -8.27 -19.54
N ASN A 97 6.48 -7.90 -18.35
CA ASN A 97 7.25 -7.93 -17.11
C ASN A 97 7.55 -9.37 -16.65
N GLU A 98 6.61 -10.32 -16.81
CA GLU A 98 6.85 -11.73 -16.49
C GLU A 98 7.91 -12.37 -17.39
N ILE A 99 7.96 -12.00 -18.67
CA ILE A 99 8.94 -12.52 -19.64
C ILE A 99 10.29 -11.77 -19.56
N SER A 100 10.34 -10.63 -18.85
CA SER A 100 11.53 -9.78 -18.76
C SER A 100 12.61 -10.36 -17.83
N LYS A 101 13.87 -10.23 -18.26
CA LYS A 101 15.05 -10.70 -17.49
C LYS A 101 15.29 -9.95 -16.16
N LYS A 102 14.63 -8.80 -15.97
CA LYS A 102 14.66 -7.99 -14.74
C LYS A 102 13.22 -7.67 -14.33
N PRO A 103 12.53 -8.57 -13.61
CA PRO A 103 11.14 -8.35 -13.24
C PRO A 103 11.04 -7.17 -12.27
N ILE A 104 10.19 -6.20 -12.62
CA ILE A 104 9.75 -5.16 -11.70
C ILE A 104 8.80 -5.81 -10.69
N ALA A 105 8.75 -5.29 -9.46
CA ALA A 105 7.80 -5.73 -8.44
C ALA A 105 6.38 -5.75 -9.02
N THR A 106 5.70 -6.91 -8.94
CA THR A 106 4.37 -7.13 -9.53
C THR A 106 3.34 -6.10 -9.07
N MET A 107 3.47 -5.68 -7.82
CA MET A 107 2.74 -4.59 -7.18
C MET A 107 2.80 -3.24 -7.93
N ALA A 108 3.89 -2.96 -8.65
CA ALA A 108 4.12 -1.68 -9.31
C ALA A 108 3.56 -1.62 -10.74
N ILE A 109 3.32 -2.77 -11.38
CA ILE A 109 2.90 -2.85 -12.79
C ILE A 109 1.56 -2.13 -13.01
N GLY A 110 0.59 -2.32 -12.10
CA GLY A 110 -0.71 -1.68 -12.19
C GLY A 110 -0.62 -0.14 -12.19
N PRO A 111 -0.08 0.49 -11.13
CA PRO A 111 0.10 1.93 -11.08
C PRO A 111 1.01 2.49 -12.18
N LEU A 112 2.16 1.85 -12.45
CA LEU A 112 3.10 2.32 -13.48
C LEU A 112 2.48 2.26 -14.88
N GLY A 113 1.75 1.17 -15.17
CA GLY A 113 1.03 1.01 -16.42
C GLY A 113 -0.04 2.09 -16.60
N ALA A 114 -0.82 2.39 -15.55
CA ALA A 114 -1.84 3.44 -15.61
C ALA A 114 -1.24 4.83 -15.84
N ILE A 115 -0.13 5.16 -15.15
CA ILE A 115 0.60 6.42 -15.35
C ILE A 115 1.14 6.51 -16.78
N SER A 116 1.77 5.43 -17.28
CA SER A 116 2.30 5.41 -18.64
C SER A 116 1.20 5.63 -19.68
N MET A 117 0.02 5.03 -19.47
CA MET A 117 -1.12 5.23 -20.36
C MET A 117 -1.64 6.67 -20.32
N GLY A 118 -1.73 7.27 -19.13
CA GLY A 118 -2.09 8.69 -18.97
C GLY A 118 -1.14 9.63 -19.71
N ILE A 119 0.17 9.39 -19.62
CA ILE A 119 1.18 10.19 -20.34
C ILE A 119 1.03 10.02 -21.85
N ILE A 120 0.91 8.78 -22.34
CA ILE A 120 0.77 8.49 -23.78
C ILE A 120 -0.48 9.16 -24.34
N VAL A 121 -1.63 9.02 -23.69
CA VAL A 121 -2.89 9.64 -24.15
C VAL A 121 -2.81 11.15 -24.13
N ASN A 122 -2.20 11.75 -23.11
CA ASN A 122 -2.03 13.20 -23.05
C ASN A 122 -1.16 13.73 -24.20
N ILE A 123 -0.08 13.00 -24.57
CA ILE A 123 0.74 13.32 -25.75
C ILE A 123 -0.07 13.14 -27.04
N LEU A 124 -0.86 12.08 -27.14
CA LEU A 124 -1.69 11.77 -28.31
C LEU A 124 -2.82 12.79 -28.52
N HIS A 125 -3.34 13.35 -27.43
CA HIS A 125 -4.27 14.47 -27.44
C HIS A 125 -3.61 15.76 -27.94
N LEU A 126 -2.35 16.03 -27.54
CA LEU A 126 -1.59 17.21 -27.98
C LEU A 126 -1.35 17.23 -29.50
N ILE A 127 -1.15 16.06 -30.12
CA ILE A 127 -0.96 15.93 -31.58
C ILE A 127 -2.28 15.82 -32.37
N GLY A 128 -3.45 15.93 -31.70
CA GLY A 128 -4.76 16.00 -32.33
C GLY A 128 -5.35 14.66 -32.81
N LEU A 129 -4.78 13.52 -32.41
CA LEU A 129 -5.15 12.19 -32.92
C LEU A 129 -6.15 11.43 -32.03
N PHE A 130 -6.53 11.98 -30.86
CA PHE A 130 -7.51 11.38 -29.96
C PHE A 130 -8.72 12.31 -29.76
N PRO A 131 -9.96 11.85 -30.02
CA PRO A 131 -11.14 12.61 -29.65
C PRO A 131 -11.27 12.68 -28.12
N LYS A 132 -11.90 13.76 -27.65
CA LYS A 132 -12.08 14.11 -26.23
C LYS A 132 -12.71 12.98 -25.42
#